data_AF-A0A4Y7JS79-F1
#
_entry.id   AF-A0A4Y7JS79-F1
#
_cell.length_a   1.000
_cell.length_b   1.000
_cell.length_c   1.000
_cell.angle_alpha   90.00
_cell.angle_beta   90.00
_cell.angle_gamma   90.00
#
_symmetry.space_group_name_H-M   'P 1'
#
loop_
_entity.id
_entity.type
_entity.pdbx_description
1 polymer ?
#
loop_
_entity_poly.entity_id
_entity_poly.type
_entity_poly.pdbx_seq_one_letter_code
_entity_poly.pdbx_strand_id
1 'polypeptide(L)'
;MGNWNWFLKAGPSGFKASSTAEEVTEGIDATGLTAIVTGATSGIGKETARVLALRGVKVIIPSRNLENGLKTKEMILQENPKAKLDVMEMDLTSIKSITSFAKSFNSSKQPLNILINNAGIMACPFQLSKDGIELQFATNHLGHFLLTKLLMDKLKTTAKKSGLEGRIVNVSSTAHRRLFVKEDSLLDLEIINDPTKY
;
A
#
# COMPACT_ATOMS: atom_id res chain seq x y z
N MET A 1 -27.59 14.67 -14.66
CA MET A 1 -26.21 15.19 -14.53
C MET A 1 -25.98 15.54 -13.08
N GLY A 2 -25.17 14.77 -12.36
CA GLY A 2 -24.93 14.97 -10.92
C GLY A 2 -24.13 16.24 -10.65
N ASN A 3 -24.49 16.97 -9.62
CA ASN A 3 -23.87 18.24 -9.26
C ASN A 3 -22.48 17.96 -8.64
N TRP A 4 -21.40 18.14 -9.40
CA TRP A 4 -20.01 17.85 -8.99
C TRP A 4 -19.39 18.93 -8.08
N ASN A 5 -20.19 19.72 -7.38
CA ASN A 5 -19.74 20.84 -6.55
C ASN A 5 -18.91 20.43 -5.31
N TRP A 6 -18.82 19.13 -5.00
CA TRP A 6 -18.00 18.63 -3.89
C TRP A 6 -16.49 18.73 -4.15
N PHE A 7 -16.04 18.84 -5.41
CA PHE A 7 -14.61 19.02 -5.73
C PHE A 7 -14.06 20.40 -5.31
N LEU A 8 -14.92 21.42 -5.20
CA LEU A 8 -14.52 22.81 -5.01
C LEU A 8 -14.47 23.24 -3.53
N LYS A 9 -15.19 22.55 -2.65
CA LYS A 9 -15.26 22.89 -1.22
C LYS A 9 -14.34 22.00 -0.40
N ALA A 10 -13.67 22.62 0.57
CA ALA A 10 -12.90 21.87 1.56
C ALA A 10 -13.84 20.96 2.35
N GLY A 11 -13.43 19.71 2.55
CA GLY A 11 -14.16 18.76 3.41
C GLY A 11 -13.94 19.07 4.90
N PRO A 12 -14.46 18.21 5.81
CA PRO A 12 -14.25 18.37 7.25
C PRO A 12 -12.78 18.39 7.69
N SER A 13 -11.87 17.87 6.86
CA SER A 13 -10.42 17.94 7.09
C SER A 13 -9.78 19.29 6.77
N GLY A 14 -10.53 20.23 6.19
CA GLY A 14 -10.00 21.52 5.70
C GLY A 14 -9.32 21.44 4.33
N PHE A 15 -9.11 20.24 3.77
CA PHE A 15 -8.50 20.04 2.47
C PHE A 15 -9.54 19.87 1.35
N LYS A 16 -9.16 20.30 0.14
CA LYS A 16 -9.97 20.17 -1.09
C LYS A 16 -9.53 18.94 -1.86
N ALA A 17 -10.34 18.53 -2.85
CA ALA A 17 -9.95 17.47 -3.77
C ALA A 17 -8.71 17.81 -4.62
N SER A 18 -8.41 19.11 -4.76
CA SER A 18 -7.21 19.62 -5.44
C SER A 18 -6.00 19.82 -4.53
N SER A 19 -6.14 19.60 -3.21
CA SER A 19 -5.02 19.79 -2.29
C SER A 19 -3.93 18.76 -2.58
N THR A 20 -2.69 19.23 -2.64
CA THR A 20 -1.54 18.36 -2.92
C THR A 20 -1.17 17.54 -1.69
N ALA A 21 -0.47 16.42 -1.89
CA ALA A 21 0.02 15.62 -0.78
C ALA A 21 1.02 16.40 0.11
N GLU A 22 1.75 17.37 -0.44
CA GLU A 22 2.62 18.25 0.33
C GLU A 22 1.83 19.21 1.21
N GLU A 23 0.80 19.89 0.67
CA GLU A 23 -0.09 20.77 1.45
C GLU A 23 -0.78 20.00 2.59
N VAL A 24 -1.25 18.79 2.31
CA VAL A 24 -1.92 17.94 3.31
C VAL A 24 -0.99 17.55 4.46
N THR A 25 0.32 17.51 4.20
CA THR A 25 1.34 17.09 5.18
C THR A 25 2.21 18.23 5.68
N GLU A 26 1.87 19.48 5.36
CA GLU A 26 2.64 20.64 5.77
C GLU A 26 2.78 20.71 7.30
N GLY A 27 3.99 21.01 7.78
CA GLY A 27 4.32 21.08 9.20
C GLY A 27 4.49 19.73 9.92
N ILE A 28 4.27 18.59 9.25
CA ILE A 28 4.48 17.27 9.85
C ILE A 28 5.97 16.89 9.81
N ASP A 29 6.57 16.67 10.98
CA ASP A 29 7.84 15.94 11.10
C ASP A 29 7.56 14.52 11.59
N ALA A 30 7.90 13.54 10.75
CA ALA A 30 7.73 12.13 11.01
C ALA A 30 9.10 11.39 11.03
N THR A 31 10.17 12.13 11.32
CA THR A 31 11.52 11.59 11.48
C THR A 31 11.55 10.46 12.51
N GLY A 32 12.23 9.37 12.15
CA GLY A 32 12.36 8.20 13.02
C GLY A 32 11.24 7.16 12.83
N LEU A 33 10.17 7.49 12.11
CA LEU A 33 9.17 6.50 11.71
C LEU A 33 9.64 5.70 10.50
N THR A 34 9.19 4.46 10.40
CA THR A 34 9.41 3.59 9.24
C THR A 34 8.07 3.15 8.64
N ALA A 35 7.96 3.27 7.32
CA ALA A 35 6.79 2.91 6.55
C ALA A 35 7.11 1.83 5.49
N ILE A 36 6.19 0.89 5.28
CA ILE A 36 6.17 0.02 4.09
C ILE A 36 5.02 0.48 3.20
N VAL A 37 5.31 0.81 1.94
CA VAL A 37 4.30 1.25 0.96
C VAL A 37 4.28 0.31 -0.23
N THR A 38 3.27 -0.56 -0.29
CA THR A 38 3.10 -1.47 -1.43
C THR A 38 2.63 -0.71 -2.68
N GLY A 39 3.08 -1.14 -3.86
CA GLY A 39 2.72 -0.45 -5.11
C GLY A 39 3.31 0.95 -5.23
N ALA A 40 4.42 1.21 -4.54
CA ALA A 40 5.06 2.53 -4.50
C ALA A 40 5.85 2.90 -5.76
N THR A 41 5.85 2.08 -6.82
CA THR A 41 6.58 2.35 -8.05
C THR A 41 5.84 3.26 -9.04
N SER A 42 4.55 3.54 -8.82
CA SER A 42 3.76 4.41 -9.68
C SER A 42 2.56 5.03 -8.95
N GLY A 43 1.89 5.99 -9.60
CA GLY A 43 0.62 6.57 -9.17
C GLY A 43 0.60 7.04 -7.70
N ILE A 44 -0.50 6.72 -7.02
CA ILE A 44 -0.77 7.12 -5.62
C ILE A 44 0.31 6.58 -4.68
N GLY A 45 0.78 5.35 -4.89
CA GLY A 45 1.81 4.74 -4.05
C GLY A 45 3.15 5.47 -4.14
N LYS A 46 3.55 5.86 -5.35
CA LYS A 46 4.79 6.63 -5.57
C LYS A 46 4.74 7.97 -4.88
N GLU A 47 3.63 8.70 -5.04
CA GLU A 47 3.46 10.01 -4.39
C GLU A 47 3.42 9.88 -2.87
N THR A 48 2.77 8.84 -2.37
CA THR A 48 2.75 8.52 -0.93
C THR A 48 4.17 8.27 -0.40
N ALA A 49 4.97 7.47 -1.10
CA ALA A 49 6.37 7.22 -0.72
C ALA A 49 7.22 8.49 -0.76
N ARG A 50 7.05 9.31 -1.79
CA ARG A 50 7.77 10.59 -1.98
C ARG A 50 7.50 11.55 -0.83
N VAL A 51 6.22 11.78 -0.49
CA VAL A 51 5.84 12.72 0.57
C VAL A 51 6.16 12.19 1.97
N LEU A 52 6.02 10.88 2.22
CA LEU A 52 6.50 10.31 3.49
C LEU A 52 8.01 10.54 3.67
N ALA A 53 8.79 10.32 2.61
CA ALA A 53 10.23 10.59 2.62
C ALA A 53 10.55 12.08 2.80
N LEU A 54 9.77 12.98 2.19
CA LEU A 54 9.86 14.43 2.41
C LEU A 54 9.66 14.80 3.89
N ARG A 55 8.77 14.10 4.61
CA ARG A 55 8.50 14.30 6.05
C ARG A 55 9.43 13.48 6.96
N GLY A 56 10.55 12.97 6.45
CA GLY A 56 11.60 12.31 7.25
C GLY A 56 11.36 10.83 7.57
N VAL A 57 10.27 10.24 7.06
CA VAL A 57 9.97 8.82 7.25
C VAL A 57 10.97 7.98 6.46
N LYS A 58 11.45 6.89 7.07
CA LYS A 58 12.16 5.85 6.32
C LYS A 58 11.14 5.00 5.56
N VAL A 59 11.22 4.99 4.23
CA VAL A 59 10.26 4.28 3.38
C VAL A 59 10.89 3.03 2.78
N ILE A 60 10.24 1.89 3.01
CA ILE A 60 10.53 0.63 2.34
C ILE A 60 9.57 0.51 1.15
N ILE A 61 10.14 0.28 -0.03
CA ILE A 61 9.45 0.08 -1.31
C ILE A 61 9.55 -1.40 -1.68
N PRO A 62 8.53 -2.22 -1.36
CA PRO A 62 8.43 -3.55 -1.91
C PRO A 62 8.15 -3.46 -3.41
N SER A 63 8.89 -4.21 -4.22
CA SER A 63 8.68 -4.26 -5.67
C SER A 63 8.89 -5.65 -6.24
N ARG A 64 8.03 -6.05 -7.17
CA ARG A 64 8.18 -7.28 -7.97
C ARG A 64 9.38 -7.21 -8.91
N ASN A 65 9.63 -6.02 -9.43
CA ASN A 65 10.77 -5.73 -10.28
C ASN A 65 11.67 -4.74 -9.53
N LEU A 66 12.82 -5.21 -9.05
CA LEU A 66 13.75 -4.40 -8.28
C LEU A 66 14.24 -3.17 -9.06
N GLU A 67 14.43 -3.28 -10.38
CA GLU A 67 14.85 -2.17 -11.24
C GLU A 67 13.84 -1.02 -11.20
N ASN A 68 12.53 -1.32 -11.28
CA ASN A 68 11.49 -0.29 -11.17
C ASN A 68 11.45 0.35 -9.78
N GLY A 69 11.70 -0.44 -8.73
CA GLY A 69 11.81 0.07 -7.37
C GLY A 69 13.02 1.00 -7.20
N LEU A 70 14.17 0.62 -7.76
CA LEU A 70 15.40 1.41 -7.73
C LEU A 70 15.26 2.71 -8.52
N LYS A 71 14.67 2.67 -9.73
CA LYS A 71 14.34 3.88 -10.50
C LYS A 71 13.47 4.84 -9.70
N THR A 72 12.45 4.32 -9.02
CA THR A 72 11.58 5.15 -8.16
C THR A 72 12.36 5.77 -7.01
N LYS A 73 13.20 4.99 -6.33
CA LYS A 73 14.08 5.48 -5.27
C LYS A 73 15.00 6.59 -5.77
N GLU A 74 15.63 6.42 -6.92
CA GLU A 74 16.51 7.42 -7.54
C GLU A 74 15.78 8.73 -7.84
N MET A 75 14.58 8.66 -8.42
CA MET A 75 13.75 9.85 -8.68
C MET A 75 13.44 10.62 -7.38
N ILE A 76 13.04 9.92 -6.31
CA ILE A 76 12.74 10.59 -5.03
C ILE A 76 14.02 11.18 -4.42
N LEU A 77 15.17 10.52 -4.56
CA LEU A 77 16.45 11.02 -4.07
C LEU A 77 16.95 12.25 -4.85
N GLN A 78 16.60 12.40 -6.13
CA GLN A 78 16.89 13.61 -6.90
C GLN A 78 16.17 14.84 -6.32
N GLU A 79 14.92 14.68 -5.87
CA GLU A 79 14.14 15.75 -5.23
C GLU A 79 14.55 15.97 -3.76
N ASN A 80 14.85 14.88 -3.04
CA ASN A 80 15.24 14.91 -1.63
C ASN A 80 16.45 13.99 -1.38
N PRO A 81 17.68 14.51 -1.50
CA PRO A 81 18.90 13.71 -1.31
C PRO A 81 19.08 13.11 0.08
N LYS A 82 18.35 13.61 1.08
CA LYS A 82 18.39 13.13 2.48
C LYS A 82 17.32 12.07 2.77
N ALA A 83 16.44 11.76 1.81
CA ALA A 83 15.40 10.75 1.95
C ALA A 83 15.98 9.38 2.30
N LYS A 84 15.32 8.67 3.21
CA LYS A 84 15.72 7.32 3.64
C LYS A 84 14.83 6.30 2.94
N LEU A 85 15.32 5.70 1.87
CA LEU A 85 14.58 4.78 1.01
C LEU A 85 15.31 3.46 0.87
N ASP A 86 14.62 2.34 1.11
CA ASP A 86 15.11 1.00 0.80
C ASP A 86 14.16 0.31 -0.16
N VAL A 87 14.70 -0.46 -1.10
CA VAL A 87 13.92 -1.27 -2.04
C VAL A 87 14.14 -2.73 -1.69
N MET A 88 13.06 -3.49 -1.62
CA MET A 88 13.09 -4.92 -1.28
C MET A 88 12.20 -5.68 -2.26
N GLU A 89 12.62 -6.89 -2.62
CA GLU A 89 11.85 -7.72 -3.54
C GLU A 89 10.58 -8.23 -2.85
N MET A 90 9.43 -8.05 -3.48
CA MET A 90 8.18 -8.67 -3.05
C MET A 90 7.17 -8.73 -4.18
N ASP A 91 6.61 -9.92 -4.37
CA ASP A 91 5.49 -10.20 -5.25
C ASP A 91 4.26 -10.55 -4.42
N LEU A 92 3.29 -9.62 -4.39
CA LEU A 92 2.02 -9.80 -3.70
C LEU A 92 1.16 -10.93 -4.27
N THR A 93 1.51 -11.44 -5.45
CA THR A 93 0.82 -12.59 -6.06
C THR A 93 1.45 -13.93 -5.65
N SER A 94 2.45 -13.92 -4.78
CA SER A 94 3.14 -15.13 -4.30
C SER A 94 3.26 -15.17 -2.79
N ILE A 95 2.60 -16.14 -2.15
CA ILE A 95 2.66 -16.43 -0.71
C ILE A 95 4.11 -16.62 -0.25
N LYS A 96 4.91 -17.35 -1.04
CA LYS A 96 6.35 -17.55 -0.76
C LYS A 96 7.12 -16.24 -0.78
N SER A 97 6.83 -15.35 -1.74
CA SER A 97 7.49 -14.06 -1.85
C SER A 97 7.13 -13.14 -0.68
N ILE A 98 5.85 -13.04 -0.33
CA ILE A 98 5.38 -12.26 0.83
C ILE A 98 5.99 -12.76 2.13
N THR A 99 6.03 -14.09 2.32
CA THR A 99 6.63 -14.70 3.51
C THR A 99 8.13 -14.41 3.60
N SER A 100 8.84 -14.48 2.47
CA SER A 100 10.27 -14.18 2.39
C SER A 100 10.55 -12.70 2.69
N PHE A 101 9.78 -11.79 2.11
CA PHE A 101 9.87 -10.36 2.40
C PHE A 101 9.64 -10.07 3.89
N ALA A 102 8.55 -10.60 4.46
CA ALA A 102 8.20 -10.36 5.86
C ALA A 102 9.26 -10.94 6.81
N LYS A 103 9.80 -12.13 6.50
CA LYS A 103 10.90 -12.72 7.27
C LYS A 103 12.15 -11.84 7.24
N SER A 104 12.55 -11.37 6.06
CA SER A 104 13.71 -10.49 5.88
C SER A 104 13.53 -9.17 6.62
N PHE A 105 12.35 -8.55 6.50
CA PHE A 105 12.05 -7.30 7.19
C PHE A 105 11.97 -7.49 8.72
N ASN A 106 11.32 -8.56 9.21
CA ASN A 106 11.25 -8.85 10.65
C ASN A 106 12.62 -9.11 11.27
N SER A 107 13.51 -9.78 10.52
CA SER A 107 14.90 -10.03 10.89
C SER A 107 15.74 -8.74 10.89
N SER A 108 15.29 -7.70 10.18
CA SER A 108 15.90 -6.39 10.27
C SER A 108 15.64 -5.76 11.64
N LYS A 109 16.63 -5.05 12.18
CA LYS A 109 16.47 -4.27 13.43
C LYS A 109 15.64 -2.99 13.26
N GLN A 110 14.99 -2.82 12.09
CA GLN A 110 14.20 -1.64 11.79
C GLN A 110 12.84 -1.70 12.51
N PRO A 111 12.29 -0.58 13.02
CA PRO A 111 10.92 -0.52 13.50
C PRO A 111 9.93 -0.58 12.32
N LEU A 112 8.65 -0.80 12.61
CA LEU A 112 7.56 -0.61 11.64
C LEU A 112 6.44 0.17 12.30
N ASN A 113 6.16 1.36 11.77
CA ASN A 113 5.16 2.28 12.30
C ASN A 113 3.96 2.36 11.37
N ILE A 114 4.18 2.31 10.06
CA ILE A 114 3.14 2.54 9.05
C ILE A 114 3.18 1.42 8.01
N LEU A 115 2.05 0.75 7.77
CA LEU A 115 1.87 -0.18 6.66
C LEU A 115 0.80 0.37 5.73
N ILE A 116 1.16 0.65 4.49
CA ILE A 116 0.24 1.14 3.45
C ILE A 116 0.06 0.05 2.41
N ASN A 117 -1.09 -0.61 2.47
CA ASN A 117 -1.59 -1.59 1.50
C ASN A 117 -2.24 -0.82 0.35
N ASN A 118 -1.44 -0.45 -0.65
CA ASN A 118 -1.81 0.39 -1.78
C ASN A 118 -1.71 -0.33 -3.13
N ALA A 119 -0.92 -1.41 -3.24
CA ALA A 119 -0.79 -2.09 -4.52
C ALA A 119 -2.14 -2.61 -5.03
N GLY A 120 -2.49 -2.29 -6.27
CA GLY A 120 -3.74 -2.76 -6.86
C GLY A 120 -3.65 -2.88 -8.36
N ILE A 121 -4.39 -3.84 -8.89
CA ILE A 121 -4.63 -4.00 -10.33
C ILE A 121 -6.13 -4.02 -10.60
N MET A 122 -6.53 -3.66 -11.80
CA MET A 122 -7.92 -3.64 -12.24
C MET A 122 -7.97 -3.85 -13.75
N ALA A 123 -9.10 -4.36 -14.26
CA ALA A 123 -9.36 -4.50 -15.69
C ALA A 123 -8.27 -5.29 -16.44
N CYS A 124 -7.68 -6.29 -15.77
CA CYS A 124 -6.73 -7.23 -16.36
C CYS A 124 -7.47 -8.47 -16.84
N PRO A 125 -7.03 -9.12 -17.93
CA PRO A 125 -7.55 -10.42 -18.35
C PRO A 125 -7.46 -11.46 -17.21
N PHE A 126 -8.35 -12.45 -17.23
CA PHE A 126 -8.30 -13.55 -16.25
C PHE A 126 -6.92 -14.21 -16.27
N GLN A 127 -6.31 -14.28 -15.09
CA GLN A 127 -5.04 -14.93 -14.87
C GLN A 127 -5.00 -15.51 -13.46
N LEU A 128 -4.32 -16.63 -13.30
CA LEU A 128 -4.01 -17.18 -11.99
C LEU A 128 -2.62 -16.73 -11.55
N SER A 129 -2.48 -16.47 -10.25
CA SER A 129 -1.21 -16.28 -9.58
C SER A 129 -0.39 -17.57 -9.56
N LYS A 130 0.87 -17.47 -9.10
CA LYS A 130 1.74 -18.65 -8.92
C LYS A 130 1.17 -19.67 -7.91
N ASP A 131 0.27 -19.22 -7.04
CA ASP A 131 -0.37 -20.05 -6.03
C ASP A 131 -1.78 -20.51 -6.46
N GLY A 132 -2.16 -20.34 -7.73
CA GLY A 132 -3.44 -20.81 -8.27
C GLY A 132 -4.64 -19.97 -7.86
N ILE A 133 -4.44 -18.69 -7.57
CA ILE A 133 -5.50 -17.76 -7.11
C ILE A 133 -5.69 -16.66 -8.15
N GLU A 134 -6.92 -16.29 -8.44
CA GLU A 134 -7.26 -15.18 -9.34
C GLU A 134 -6.41 -13.94 -9.03
N LEU A 135 -5.80 -13.36 -10.07
CA LEU A 135 -4.74 -12.38 -9.96
C LEU A 135 -5.16 -11.08 -9.25
N GLN A 136 -6.36 -10.55 -9.51
CA GLN A 136 -6.85 -9.35 -8.83
C GLN A 136 -7.10 -9.62 -7.36
N PHE A 137 -7.71 -10.74 -6.99
CA PHE A 137 -7.94 -11.12 -5.60
C PHE A 137 -6.62 -11.39 -4.87
N ALA A 138 -5.70 -12.11 -5.50
CA ALA A 138 -4.36 -12.36 -4.99
C ALA A 138 -3.64 -11.03 -4.70
N THR A 139 -3.66 -10.09 -5.64
CA THR A 139 -2.96 -8.80 -5.50
C THR A 139 -3.65 -7.85 -4.54
N ASN A 140 -4.94 -7.58 -4.76
CA ASN A 140 -5.67 -6.49 -4.12
C ASN A 140 -6.09 -6.84 -2.69
N HIS A 141 -6.25 -8.14 -2.39
CA HIS A 141 -6.77 -8.60 -1.10
C HIS A 141 -5.84 -9.57 -0.39
N LEU A 142 -5.67 -10.80 -0.91
CA LEU A 142 -5.02 -11.88 -0.16
C LEU A 142 -3.56 -11.57 0.16
N GLY A 143 -2.82 -11.00 -0.79
CA GLY A 143 -1.42 -10.62 -0.61
C GLY A 143 -1.24 -9.57 0.50
N HIS A 144 -2.08 -8.54 0.50
CA HIS A 144 -2.09 -7.51 1.56
C HIS A 144 -2.51 -8.07 2.92
N PHE A 145 -3.51 -8.94 2.95
CA PHE A 145 -3.94 -9.61 4.17
C PHE A 145 -2.80 -10.43 4.79
N LEU A 146 -2.14 -11.26 3.98
CA LEU A 146 -1.01 -12.07 4.43
C LEU A 146 0.16 -11.20 4.91
N LEU A 147 0.53 -10.17 4.14
CA LEU A 147 1.59 -9.23 4.52
C LEU A 147 1.29 -8.58 5.88
N THR A 148 0.07 -8.09 6.05
CA THR A 148 -0.38 -7.45 7.30
C THR A 148 -0.31 -8.44 8.47
N LYS A 149 -0.79 -9.67 8.28
CA LYS A 149 -0.73 -10.74 9.29
C LYS A 149 0.71 -11.01 9.74
N LEU A 150 1.65 -11.14 8.79
CA LEU A 150 3.04 -11.47 9.08
C LEU A 150 3.85 -10.32 9.72
N LEU A 151 3.41 -9.07 9.54
CA LEU A 151 4.05 -7.88 10.11
C LEU A 151 3.35 -7.35 11.37
N MET A 152 2.23 -7.95 11.77
CA MET A 152 1.39 -7.49 12.88
C MET A 152 2.16 -7.41 14.20
N ASP A 153 2.94 -8.43 14.54
CA ASP A 153 3.70 -8.46 15.80
C ASP A 153 4.84 -7.44 15.81
N LYS A 154 5.40 -7.12 14.63
CA LYS A 154 6.41 -6.07 14.48
C LYS A 154 5.84 -4.68 14.74
N LEU A 155 4.65 -4.39 14.20
CA LEU A 155 3.88 -3.18 14.48
C LEU A 155 3.59 -3.05 15.98
N LYS A 156 3.02 -4.09 16.60
CA LYS A 156 2.73 -4.12 18.05
C LYS A 156 3.98 -3.92 18.90
N THR A 157 5.07 -4.60 18.56
CA THR A 157 6.34 -4.49 19.28
C THR A 157 6.94 -3.09 19.14
N THR A 158 6.88 -2.52 17.94
CA THR A 158 7.34 -1.14 17.70
C THR A 158 6.53 -0.17 18.56
N ALA A 159 5.20 -0.27 18.53
CA ALA A 159 4.33 0.62 19.28
C ALA A 159 4.56 0.54 20.79
N LYS A 160 4.73 -0.67 21.35
CA LYS A 160 5.07 -0.85 22.77
C LYS A 160 6.41 -0.23 23.14
N LYS A 161 7.41 -0.31 22.25
CA LYS A 161 8.77 0.22 22.52
C LYS A 161 8.87 1.73 22.35
N SER A 162 8.17 2.30 21.38
CA SER A 162 8.22 3.74 21.11
C SER A 162 7.18 4.55 21.88
N GLY A 163 6.12 3.89 22.40
CA GLY A 163 4.95 4.58 22.94
C GLY A 163 4.07 5.24 21.87
N LEU A 164 4.32 4.97 20.58
CA LEU A 164 3.59 5.53 19.44
C LEU A 164 2.78 4.44 18.75
N GLU A 165 1.48 4.66 18.56
CA GLU A 165 0.61 3.70 17.88
C GLU A 165 1.06 3.44 16.43
N GLY A 166 0.99 2.17 16.02
CA GLY A 166 1.18 1.79 14.63
C GLY A 166 -0.08 2.03 13.79
N ARG A 167 0.09 2.27 12.49
CA ARG A 167 -1.03 2.52 11.57
C ARG A 167 -0.98 1.57 10.37
N ILE A 168 -2.11 0.93 10.09
CA ILE A 168 -2.33 0.17 8.85
C ILE A 168 -3.34 0.95 8.02
N VAL A 169 -3.00 1.26 6.76
CA VAL A 169 -3.86 1.95 5.80
C VAL A 169 -4.11 1.01 4.62
N ASN A 170 -5.38 0.70 4.36
CA ASN A 170 -5.81 -0.04 3.18
C ASN A 170 -6.38 0.95 2.17
N VAL A 171 -5.70 1.15 1.04
CA VAL A 171 -6.19 1.98 -0.05
C VAL A 171 -7.21 1.15 -0.84
N SER A 172 -8.44 1.62 -0.85
CA SER A 172 -9.55 1.01 -1.59
C SER A 172 -10.03 1.93 -2.70
N SER A 173 -11.09 1.53 -3.40
CA SER A 173 -11.73 2.30 -4.48
C SER A 173 -13.21 2.45 -4.17
N THR A 174 -13.86 3.51 -4.65
CA THR A 174 -15.33 3.64 -4.57
C THR A 174 -16.07 2.44 -5.18
N ALA A 175 -15.40 1.67 -6.06
CA ALA A 175 -15.89 0.40 -6.56
C ALA A 175 -16.25 -0.62 -5.47
N HIS A 176 -15.61 -0.58 -4.28
CA HIS A 176 -15.98 -1.48 -3.16
C HIS A 176 -17.43 -1.30 -2.70
N ARG A 177 -18.04 -0.13 -2.96
CA ARG A 177 -19.43 0.15 -2.59
C ARG A 177 -20.43 -0.39 -3.62
N ARG A 178 -19.98 -0.81 -4.80
CA ARG A 178 -20.86 -1.31 -5.87
C ARG A 178 -21.33 -2.75 -5.65
N LEU A 179 -20.81 -3.43 -4.62
CA LEU A 179 -21.09 -4.82 -4.30
C LEU A 179 -22.25 -5.00 -3.32
N PHE A 180 -23.44 -4.42 -3.54
CA PHE A 180 -24.65 -4.80 -2.78
C PHE A 180 -25.95 -4.46 -3.54
N VAL A 181 -26.43 -5.39 -4.39
CA VAL A 181 -27.87 -5.57 -4.66
C VAL A 181 -28.19 -7.07 -4.84
N LYS A 182 -27.82 -7.87 -3.85
CA LYS A 182 -28.49 -9.14 -3.46
C LYS A 182 -27.86 -9.55 -2.13
N GLU A 183 -28.70 -9.84 -1.15
CA GLU A 183 -28.34 -10.06 0.27
C GLU A 183 -27.28 -11.16 0.51
N ASP A 184 -26.98 -12.00 -0.51
CA ASP A 184 -26.06 -13.14 -0.38
C ASP A 184 -24.83 -13.10 -1.32
N SER A 185 -24.58 -12.02 -2.07
CA SER A 185 -23.44 -11.97 -3.00
C SER A 185 -22.18 -11.38 -2.33
N LEU A 186 -21.73 -12.01 -1.25
CA LEU A 186 -20.34 -11.86 -0.82
C LEU A 186 -19.44 -12.57 -1.85
N LEU A 187 -18.21 -12.08 -1.97
CA LEU A 187 -17.14 -12.62 -2.81
C LEU A 187 -17.14 -14.16 -2.79
N ASP A 188 -17.61 -14.80 -3.86
CA ASP A 188 -17.75 -16.26 -3.90
C ASP A 188 -16.38 -16.89 -4.20
N LEU A 189 -15.77 -17.40 -3.13
CA LEU A 189 -14.43 -17.99 -3.16
C LEU A 189 -14.41 -19.32 -3.92
N GLU A 190 -15.55 -19.99 -4.11
CA GLU A 190 -15.63 -21.25 -4.86
C GLU A 190 -15.48 -21.01 -6.37
N ILE A 191 -15.99 -19.87 -6.85
CA ILE A 191 -15.97 -19.54 -8.29
C ILE A 191 -14.91 -18.51 -8.68
N ILE A 192 -14.18 -17.95 -7.71
CA ILE A 192 -13.25 -16.84 -7.98
C ILE A 192 -12.15 -17.19 -8.99
N ASN A 193 -11.79 -18.46 -9.07
CA ASN A 193 -10.80 -18.99 -9.99
C ASN A 193 -11.42 -19.54 -11.30
N ASP A 194 -12.74 -19.40 -11.50
CA ASP A 194 -13.43 -19.87 -12.70
C ASP A 194 -13.33 -18.80 -13.82
N PRO A 195 -12.59 -19.07 -14.91
CA PRO A 195 -12.45 -18.11 -16.02
C PRO A 195 -13.78 -17.83 -16.74
N THR A 196 -14.79 -18.69 -16.61
CA THR A 196 -16.11 -18.50 -17.22
C THR A 196 -16.99 -17.52 -16.46
N LYS A 197 -16.58 -17.14 -15.24
CA LYS A 197 -17.29 -16.23 -14.33
C LYS A 197 -16.62 -14.86 -14.20
N TYR A 198 -15.51 -14.65 -14.91
CA TYR A 198 -14.65 -13.47 -14.79
C TYR A 198 -15.09 -12.28 -15.64
#